data_AF-A0A6J5U018-F1
#
_entry.id   AF-A0A6J5U018-F1
#
_cell.length_a   1.000
_cell.length_b   1.000
_cell.length_c   1.000
_cell.angle_alpha   90.00
_cell.angle_beta   90.00
_cell.angle_gamma   90.00
#
_symmetry.space_group_name_H-M   'P 1'
#
loop_
_entity.id
_entity.type
_entity.pdbx_description
1 polymer ?
#
loop_
_entity_poly.entity_id
_entity_poly.type
_entity_poly.pdbx_seq_one_letter_code
_entity_poly.pdbx_strand_id
1 'polypeptide(L)'
;MSTRSMMSANRRCEVAQPICHCSNQCRLTTSWTDNNPGRRFWGCADYGVRRGCAFFEWYDPHVCEKSKIVISGLLKRLRKEEEEN
;
A
#
# COMPACT_ATOMS: atom_id res chain seq x y z
N MET A 1 -10.95 -18.68 -31.76
CA MET A 1 -9.94 -19.30 -30.87
C MET A 1 -8.98 -18.18 -30.49
N SER A 2 -9.07 -17.56 -29.32
CA SER A 2 -8.77 -18.15 -28.01
C SER A 2 -9.59 -17.42 -26.93
N THR A 3 -10.46 -18.16 -26.24
CA THR A 3 -11.05 -17.72 -24.98
C THR A 3 -10.14 -18.17 -23.85
N ARG A 4 -9.91 -17.28 -22.87
CA ARG A 4 -9.53 -17.52 -21.46
C ARG A 4 -8.89 -16.22 -20.97
N SER A 5 -9.27 -15.62 -19.85
CA SER A 5 -10.12 -16.04 -18.75
C SER A 5 -10.38 -14.76 -17.96
N MET A 6 -11.64 -14.34 -17.78
CA MET A 6 -11.95 -13.36 -16.73
C MET A 6 -11.53 -14.02 -15.42
N MET A 7 -10.39 -13.62 -14.88
CA MET A 7 -9.89 -14.19 -13.65
C MET A 7 -10.89 -13.87 -12.55
N SER A 8 -11.58 -14.94 -12.16
CA SER A 8 -12.31 -15.22 -10.93
C SER A 8 -12.39 -14.04 -9.96
N ALA A 9 -13.62 -13.66 -9.63
CA ALA A 9 -13.99 -12.69 -8.60
C ALA A 9 -13.45 -13.10 -7.21
N ASN A 10 -12.14 -12.93 -7.02
CA ASN A 10 -11.51 -13.07 -5.74
C ASN A 10 -11.60 -11.71 -5.06
N ARG A 11 -12.61 -11.53 -4.20
CA ARG A 11 -12.85 -10.31 -3.41
C ARG A 11 -11.79 -10.13 -2.33
N ARG A 12 -10.53 -9.97 -2.73
CA ARG A 12 -9.53 -9.27 -1.93
C ARG A 12 -9.69 -7.80 -2.25
N CYS A 13 -9.72 -6.95 -1.23
CA CYS A 13 -9.56 -5.52 -1.43
C CYS A 13 -8.08 -5.28 -1.83
N GLU A 14 -7.72 -5.65 -3.06
CA GLU A 14 -6.38 -5.44 -3.60
C GLU A 14 -6.26 -3.97 -4.00
N VAL A 15 -5.24 -3.31 -3.45
CA VAL A 15 -4.90 -1.93 -3.80
C VAL A 15 -4.48 -1.93 -5.27
N ALA A 16 -5.10 -1.07 -6.08
CA ALA A 16 -4.69 -0.92 -7.48
C ALA A 16 -3.21 -0.53 -7.56
N GLN A 17 -2.45 -1.25 -8.39
CA GLN A 17 -1.03 -0.98 -8.59
C GLN A 17 -0.86 0.37 -9.30
N PRO A 18 -0.15 1.35 -8.72
CA PRO A 18 -0.03 2.69 -9.30
C PRO A 18 0.90 2.72 -10.51
N ILE A 19 0.77 3.77 -11.31
CA ILE A 19 1.60 4.07 -12.48
C ILE A 19 2.55 5.22 -12.12
N CYS A 20 3.84 5.04 -12.40
CA CYS A 20 4.85 6.07 -12.13
C CYS A 20 4.87 7.15 -13.24
N HIS A 21 5.67 8.21 -13.06
CA HIS A 21 5.81 9.28 -14.05
C HIS A 21 6.44 8.83 -15.38
N CYS A 22 7.03 7.64 -15.43
CA CYS A 22 7.50 7.01 -16.67
C CYS A 22 6.37 6.30 -17.44
N SER A 23 5.12 6.37 -16.97
CA SER A 23 3.96 5.63 -17.51
C SER A 23 4.08 4.10 -17.39
N ASN A 24 4.95 3.61 -16.52
CA ASN A 24 5.14 2.18 -16.23
C ASN A 24 4.50 1.80 -14.89
N GLN A 25 4.08 0.55 -14.76
CA GLN A 25 3.61 -0.01 -13.48
C GLN A 25 4.70 0.04 -12.41
N CYS A 26 4.33 0.51 -11.22
CA CYS A 26 5.24 0.58 -10.08
C CYS A 26 5.54 -0.81 -9.51
N ARG A 27 6.74 -1.02 -8.99
CA ARG A 27 7.11 -2.24 -8.26
C ARG A 27 6.80 -2.09 -6.78
N LEU A 28 6.17 -3.11 -6.17
CA LEU A 28 6.04 -3.20 -4.73
C LEU A 28 7.37 -3.63 -4.12
N THR A 29 7.92 -2.81 -3.22
CA THR A 29 9.21 -3.04 -2.57
C THR A 29 9.05 -3.01 -1.06
N THR A 30 9.79 -3.86 -0.35
CA THR A 30 9.89 -3.83 1.12
C THR A 30 11.09 -2.99 1.51
N SER A 31 10.87 -2.02 2.38
CA SER A 31 11.91 -1.23 3.02
C SER A 31 12.65 -2.09 4.06
N TRP A 32 13.97 -2.06 3.99
CA TRP A 32 14.88 -2.71 4.93
C TRP A 32 15.74 -1.71 5.69
N THR A 33 15.38 -0.42 5.66
CA THR A 33 16.07 0.61 6.44
C THR A 33 15.68 0.54 7.91
N ASP A 34 16.59 0.89 8.81
CA ASP A 34 16.33 0.93 10.27
C ASP A 34 15.13 1.80 10.66
N ASN A 35 14.85 2.87 9.91
CA ASN A 35 13.72 3.76 10.18
C ASN A 35 12.36 3.19 9.75
N ASN A 36 12.34 2.24 8.82
CA ASN A 36 11.10 1.69 8.23
C ASN A 36 11.23 0.19 7.94
N PRO A 37 11.58 -0.65 8.91
CA PRO A 37 11.82 -2.06 8.68
C PRO A 37 10.51 -2.77 8.29
N GLY A 38 10.54 -3.54 7.20
CA GLY A 38 9.41 -4.35 6.75
C GLY A 38 8.24 -3.58 6.12
N ARG A 39 8.27 -2.23 6.13
CA ARG A 39 7.21 -1.42 5.52
C ARG A 39 7.30 -1.48 4.00
N ARG A 40 6.17 -1.63 3.31
CA ARG A 40 6.13 -1.76 1.84
C ARG A 40 5.78 -0.44 1.17
N PHE A 41 6.32 -0.21 -0.01
CA PHE A 41 6.05 0.97 -0.83
C PHE A 41 6.04 0.61 -2.32
N TRP A 42 5.30 1.39 -3.11
CA TRP A 42 5.35 1.40 -4.56
C TRP A 42 6.45 2.35 -5.04
N GLY A 43 7.31 1.88 -5.93
CA GLY A 43 8.37 2.69 -6.55
C GLY A 43 8.48 2.45 -8.06
N CYS A 44 9.12 3.37 -8.77
CA CYS A 44 9.45 3.17 -10.18
C CYS A 44 10.30 1.89 -10.35
N ALA A 45 9.90 1.00 -11.28
CA ALA A 45 10.62 -0.24 -11.51
C ALA A 45 12.07 -0.03 -12.01
N ASP A 46 12.32 1.12 -12.66
CA ASP A 46 13.62 1.51 -13.23
C ASP A 46 14.41 2.48 -12.33
N TYR A 47 13.99 2.65 -11.06
CA TYR A 47 14.67 3.50 -10.10
C TYR A 47 16.16 3.10 -9.98
N GLY A 48 17.07 4.07 -10.13
CA GLY A 48 18.52 3.88 -10.00
C GLY A 48 19.24 3.21 -11.18
N VAL A 49 18.54 2.79 -12.23
CA VAL A 49 19.16 2.13 -13.40
C VAL A 49 19.36 3.11 -14.56
N ARG A 50 18.30 3.64 -15.21
CA ARG A 50 18.36 4.72 -16.24
C ARG A 50 16.99 5.39 -16.45
N ARG A 51 16.91 6.73 -16.42
CA ARG A 51 15.67 7.53 -16.63
C ARG A 51 14.46 7.15 -15.75
N GLY A 52 14.64 6.27 -14.76
CA GLY A 52 13.64 5.99 -13.75
C GLY A 52 13.32 7.25 -12.95
N CYS A 53 12.04 7.53 -12.77
CA CYS A 53 11.61 8.64 -11.93
C CYS A 53 11.69 8.26 -10.44
N ALA A 54 11.68 9.27 -9.58
CA ALA A 54 11.67 9.11 -8.13
C ALA A 54 10.25 8.90 -7.57
N PHE A 55 9.33 8.28 -8.34
CA PHE A 55 7.99 7.98 -7.85
C PHE A 55 8.07 7.09 -6.60
N PHE A 56 7.33 7.47 -5.57
CA PHE A 56 7.27 6.78 -4.29
C PHE A 56 5.88 6.96 -3.67
N GLU A 57 5.28 5.86 -3.22
CA GLU A 57 4.03 5.89 -2.47
C GLU A 57 4.00 4.73 -1.46
N TRP A 58 3.53 4.96 -0.24
CA TRP A 58 3.41 3.87 0.74
C TRP A 58 2.35 2.86 0.34
N TYR A 59 2.62 1.57 0.56
CA TYR A 59 1.63 0.52 0.36
C TYR A 59 0.83 0.33 1.64
N ASP A 60 -0.40 0.81 1.64
CA ASP A 60 -1.37 0.60 2.71
C ASP A 60 -2.42 -0.42 2.26
N PRO A 61 -2.37 -1.67 2.74
CA PRO A 61 -3.36 -2.67 2.37
C PRO A 61 -4.75 -2.23 2.83
N HIS A 62 -5.77 -2.56 2.05
CA HIS A 62 -7.13 -2.32 2.48
C HIS A 62 -7.43 -3.10 3.77
N VAL A 63 -7.74 -2.35 4.81
CA VAL A 63 -8.33 -2.87 6.04
C VAL A 63 -9.83 -3.06 5.84
N CYS A 64 -10.38 -4.15 6.35
CA CYS A 64 -11.82 -4.38 6.25
C CYS A 64 -12.58 -3.30 7.03
N GLU A 65 -13.80 -2.98 6.61
CA GLU A 65 -14.59 -1.89 7.20
C GLU A 65 -14.83 -2.09 8.70
N LYS A 66 -15.06 -3.34 9.12
CA LYS A 66 -15.18 -3.70 10.54
C LYS A 66 -13.91 -3.37 11.33
N SER A 67 -12.74 -3.66 10.78
CA SER A 67 -11.45 -3.31 11.41
C SER A 67 -11.27 -1.81 11.53
N LYS A 68 -11.66 -1.02 10.52
CA LYS A 68 -11.58 0.45 10.60
C LYS A 68 -12.39 1.01 11.76
N ILE A 69 -13.61 0.51 11.98
CA ILE A 69 -14.48 0.94 13.08
C ILE A 69 -13.81 0.63 14.43
N VAL A 70 -13.30 -0.60 14.60
CA VAL A 70 -12.63 -1.02 15.83
C VAL A 70 -11.37 -0.19 16.09
N ILE A 71 -10.47 -0.07 15.11
CA ILE A 71 -9.24 0.72 15.21
C ILE A 71 -9.57 2.18 15.55
N SER A 72 -10.53 2.79 14.86
CA SER A 72 -10.95 4.17 15.12
C SER A 72 -11.52 4.35 16.53
N GLY A 73 -12.29 3.38 17.02
CA GLY A 73 -12.83 3.39 18.37
C GLY A 73 -11.75 3.28 19.44
N LEU A 74 -10.78 2.39 19.25
CA LEU A 74 -9.64 2.22 20.15
C LEU A 74 -8.77 3.50 20.21
N LEU A 75 -8.44 4.08 19.05
CA LEU A 75 -7.66 5.32 18.98
C LEU A 75 -8.34 6.50 19.69
N LYS A 76 -9.68 6.58 19.64
CA LYS A 76 -10.44 7.61 20.37
C LYS A 76 -10.35 7.44 21.89
N ARG A 77 -10.36 6.20 22.38
CA ARG A 77 -10.24 5.92 23.83
C ARG A 77 -8.83 6.24 24.34
N LEU A 78 -7.80 5.80 23.61
CA LEU A 78 -6.40 6.08 23.98
C LEU A 78 -6.12 7.58 24.08
N ARG A 79 -6.56 8.38 23.10
CA ARG A 79 -6.39 9.84 23.17
C ARG A 79 -7.10 10.46 24.37
N LYS A 80 -8.29 9.97 24.72
CA LYS A 80 -9.02 10.46 25.88
C LYS A 80 -8.27 10.13 27.18
N GLU A 81 -7.72 8.92 27.28
CA GLU A 81 -6.91 8.50 28.44
C GLU A 81 -5.61 9.33 28.55
N GLU A 82 -4.95 9.65 27.43
CA GLU A 82 -3.79 10.55 27.38
C GLU A 82 -4.13 12.00 27.76
N GLU A 83 -5.33 12.49 27.42
CA GLU A 83 -5.81 13.83 27.80
C GLU A 83 -6.19 13.90 29.29
N GLU A 84 -6.60 12.78 29.88
CA GLU A 84 -6.99 12.67 31.29
C GLU A 84 -5.82 12.45 32.26
N ASN A 85 -4.60 12.21 31.75
CA ASN A 85 -3.41 11.84 32.52
C ASN A 85 -2.25 12.83 32.36
#